data_AF-A0A8J7N7E3-F1
#
_entry.id   AF-A0A8J7N7E3-F1
#
_cell.length_a   1.000
_cell.length_b   1.000
_cell.length_c   1.000
_cell.angle_alpha   90.00
_cell.angle_beta   90.00
_cell.angle_gamma   90.00
#
_symmetry.space_group_name_H-M   'P 1'
#
loop_
_entity.id
_entity.type
_entity.pdbx_description
1 polymer ?
#
loop_
_entity_poly.entity_id
_entity_poly.type
_entity_poly.pdbx_seq_one_letter_code
_entity_poly.pdbx_strand_id
1 'polypeptide(L)'
;MTGDLLRDTFARDPFALLLAIPKGEQPQGTISGWLKSLFDVSQGEFWVLVAFVLFVAFMVWKARKALVGGLDARAARIKAEIDEAQRLREEAQALLTDYQKKQREALGEAEAMVKQAEDEAKRLKARAETELAASLKRREQQALDRIAQAEAQALAEVRNLAADLAVAATQKILTEKLDPAKAQSLIGDAIAELPRRLQ
;
A
#
# COMPACT_ATOMS: atom_id res chain seq x y z
N MET A 1 -35.64 85.69 103.58
CA MET A 1 -34.39 86.39 103.95
C MET A 1 -33.29 85.38 103.70
N THR A 2 -32.34 85.50 102.81
CA THR A 2 -31.58 86.62 102.24
C THR A 2 -30.74 85.90 101.18
N GLY A 3 -30.77 86.27 99.90
CA GLY A 3 -30.22 87.53 99.45
C GLY A 3 -28.80 87.27 98.96
N ASP A 4 -28.71 86.92 97.69
CA ASP A 4 -27.69 87.39 96.76
C ASP A 4 -26.30 87.66 97.35
N LEU A 5 -25.46 86.62 97.32
CA LEU A 5 -24.02 86.83 97.33
C LEU A 5 -23.39 85.98 96.23
N LEU A 6 -22.96 86.73 95.21
CA LEU A 6 -21.72 86.48 94.49
C LEU A 6 -21.83 85.52 93.30
N ARG A 7 -22.68 85.98 92.38
CA ARG A 7 -22.58 85.90 90.92
C ARG A 7 -21.19 86.18 90.28
N ASP A 8 -20.07 86.16 91.01
CA ASP A 8 -18.80 86.76 90.55
C ASP A 8 -17.57 85.84 90.48
N THR A 9 -17.75 84.51 90.46
CA THR A 9 -16.65 83.58 90.10
C THR A 9 -16.84 82.86 88.77
N PHE A 10 -17.86 83.25 87.99
CA PHE A 10 -18.19 82.66 86.69
C PHE A 10 -17.36 83.18 85.50
N ALA A 11 -16.24 83.88 85.73
CA ALA A 11 -15.54 84.61 84.66
C ALA A 11 -14.03 84.42 84.63
N ARG A 12 -13.49 83.18 84.70
CA ARG A 12 -12.09 82.98 84.28
C ARG A 12 -11.60 81.63 83.74
N ASP A 13 -12.35 80.52 83.80
CA ASP A 13 -11.82 79.23 83.29
C ASP A 13 -12.78 78.51 82.31
N PRO A 14 -12.78 78.84 81.00
CA PRO A 14 -13.60 78.14 79.99
C PRO A 14 -13.09 76.75 79.59
N PHE A 15 -12.03 76.22 80.21
CA PHE A 15 -11.38 74.96 79.78
C PHE A 15 -11.24 73.88 80.87
N ALA A 16 -11.74 74.10 82.08
CA ALA A 16 -11.46 73.20 83.22
C ALA A 16 -12.49 72.08 83.44
N LEU A 17 -13.57 71.98 82.65
CA LEU A 17 -14.68 71.06 82.96
C LEU A 17 -15.34 70.37 81.76
N LEU A 18 -14.64 70.25 80.63
CA LEU A 18 -15.18 69.56 79.46
C LEU A 18 -14.28 68.41 78.99
N LEU A 19 -14.47 67.26 79.63
CA LEU A 19 -14.08 65.90 79.18
C LEU A 19 -12.91 65.27 79.93
N ALA A 20 -13.10 65.14 81.25
CA ALA A 20 -12.70 63.91 81.94
C ALA A 20 -13.45 62.72 81.32
N ILE A 21 -12.82 62.01 80.39
CA ILE A 21 -13.30 60.73 79.86
C ILE A 21 -12.61 59.60 80.65
N PRO A 22 -13.37 58.65 81.23
CA PRO A 22 -12.83 57.53 82.00
C PRO A 22 -11.95 56.60 81.17
N LYS A 23 -10.83 56.18 81.77
CA LYS A 23 -9.80 55.33 81.20
C LYS A 23 -10.27 53.86 81.24
N GLY A 24 -10.85 53.38 80.15
CA GLY A 24 -11.29 52.00 80.04
C GLY A 24 -11.78 51.64 78.65
N GLU A 25 -10.83 51.29 77.78
CA GLU A 25 -10.90 50.30 76.68
C GLU A 25 -9.71 50.56 75.74
N GLN A 26 -8.71 49.67 75.78
CA GLN A 26 -7.73 49.61 74.69
C GLN A 26 -8.37 48.90 73.51
N PRO A 27 -8.22 49.43 72.29
CA PRO A 27 -7.30 48.76 71.38
C PRO A 27 -6.60 49.76 70.45
N GLN A 28 -5.30 50.00 70.67
CA GLN A 28 -4.46 50.59 69.63
C GLN A 28 -3.33 49.62 69.28
N GLY A 29 -3.70 48.68 68.41
CA GLY A 29 -2.76 47.88 67.64
C GLY A 29 -1.88 48.79 66.79
N THR A 30 -0.74 49.17 67.35
CA THR A 30 0.38 49.69 66.57
C THR A 30 1.33 48.53 66.33
N ILE A 31 1.28 47.99 65.12
CA ILE A 31 2.45 47.93 64.24
C ILE A 31 3.82 47.80 64.94
N SER A 32 4.27 48.96 65.39
CA SER A 32 5.62 49.20 65.88
C SER A 32 5.89 48.70 67.30
N GLY A 33 4.87 48.57 68.15
CA GLY A 33 5.04 48.18 69.56
C GLY A 33 5.34 46.69 69.73
N TRP A 34 4.54 45.83 69.09
CA TRP A 34 4.80 44.39 69.02
C TRP A 34 6.04 44.08 68.17
N LEU A 35 6.33 44.90 67.15
CA LEU A 35 7.56 44.73 66.38
C LEU A 35 8.80 45.06 67.23
N LYS A 36 8.75 46.10 68.08
CA LYS A 36 9.87 46.43 68.99
C LYS A 36 10.10 45.33 70.03
N SER A 37 9.05 44.72 70.60
CA SER A 37 9.23 43.59 71.54
C SER A 37 9.83 42.36 70.86
N LEU A 38 9.59 42.17 69.56
CA LEU A 38 10.23 41.13 68.75
C LEU A 38 11.73 41.38 68.48
N PHE A 39 12.27 42.57 68.73
CA PHE A 39 13.70 42.91 68.56
C PHE A 39 14.42 43.17 69.90
N ASP A 40 13.76 42.99 71.05
CA ASP A 40 14.35 43.16 72.38
C ASP A 40 15.03 41.86 72.85
N VAL A 41 16.36 41.87 72.93
CA VAL A 41 17.20 40.68 73.21
C VAL A 41 17.01 40.12 74.62
N SER A 42 16.35 40.85 75.53
CA SER A 42 16.10 40.43 76.92
C SER A 42 14.82 39.59 77.10
N GLN A 43 13.99 39.41 76.07
CA GLN A 43 12.72 38.66 76.12
C GLN A 43 12.81 37.35 75.33
N GLY A 44 12.13 36.29 75.82
CA GLY A 44 12.12 34.98 75.15
C GLY A 44 11.53 35.00 73.73
N GLU A 45 10.69 36.01 73.41
CA GLU A 45 10.04 36.20 72.11
C GLU A 45 11.02 36.50 70.97
N PHE A 46 12.13 37.20 71.23
CA PHE A 46 13.19 37.45 70.23
C PHE A 46 13.83 36.14 69.74
N TRP A 47 14.16 35.24 70.67
CA TRP A 47 14.73 33.94 70.33
C TRP A 47 13.73 33.04 69.59
N VAL A 48 12.44 33.13 69.91
CA VAL A 48 11.37 32.46 69.16
C VAL A 48 11.26 33.01 67.74
N LEU A 49 11.35 34.33 67.54
CA LEU A 49 11.38 34.95 66.22
C LEU A 49 12.60 34.48 65.41
N VAL A 50 13.80 34.49 66.01
CA VAL A 50 15.03 34.03 65.35
C VAL A 50 14.91 32.55 64.94
N ALA A 51 14.39 31.69 65.82
CA ALA A 51 14.14 30.28 65.51
C ALA A 51 13.10 30.12 64.38
N PHE A 52 12.02 30.92 64.37
CA PHE A 52 11.01 30.90 63.31
C PHE A 52 11.58 31.35 61.96
N VAL A 53 12.37 32.43 61.93
CA VAL A 53 13.02 32.91 60.70
C VAL A 53 14.02 31.89 60.17
N LEU A 54 14.85 31.28 61.05
CA LEU A 54 15.76 30.21 60.65
C LEU A 54 15.01 28.99 60.11
N PHE A 55 13.91 28.60 60.74
CA PHE A 55 13.06 27.50 60.29
C PHE A 55 12.44 27.79 58.91
N VAL A 56 11.86 28.98 58.72
CA VAL A 56 11.30 29.40 57.42
C VAL A 56 12.38 29.50 56.35
N ALA A 57 13.55 30.06 56.65
CA ALA A 57 14.66 30.14 55.71
C ALA A 57 15.12 28.75 55.25
N PHE A 58 15.26 27.80 56.17
CA PHE A 58 15.61 26.42 55.86
C PHE A 58 14.51 25.73 55.03
N MET A 59 13.24 25.94 55.38
CA MET A 59 12.09 25.39 54.66
C MET A 59 12.00 25.95 53.24
N VAL A 60 12.14 27.26 53.05
CA VAL A 60 12.13 27.92 51.74
C VAL A 60 13.30 27.44 50.88
N TRP A 61 14.50 27.28 51.44
CA TRP A 61 15.64 26.75 50.69
C TRP A 61 15.39 25.34 50.15
N LYS A 62 14.88 24.44 50.99
CA LYS A 62 14.57 23.05 50.57
C LYS A 62 13.35 22.99 49.64
N ALA A 63 12.30 23.75 49.93
CA ALA A 63 11.08 23.81 49.13
C ALA A 63 11.33 24.43 47.75
N ARG A 64 12.14 25.49 47.65
CA ARG A 64 12.51 26.12 46.37
C ARG A 64 13.20 25.13 45.45
N LYS A 65 14.15 24.33 45.95
CA LYS A 65 14.83 23.31 45.14
C LYS A 65 13.86 22.25 44.62
N ALA A 66 12.93 21.79 45.45
CA ALA A 66 11.93 20.80 45.07
C ALA A 66 10.90 21.35 44.05
N LEU A 67 10.44 22.59 44.22
CA LEU A 67 9.47 23.23 43.35
C LEU A 67 10.04 23.52 41.96
N VAL A 68 11.26 24.09 41.89
CA VAL A 68 11.94 24.37 40.62
C VAL A 68 12.25 23.07 39.89
N GLY A 69 12.81 22.07 40.59
CA GLY A 69 13.10 20.77 39.99
C GLY A 69 11.86 20.05 39.45
N GLY A 70 10.71 20.17 40.12
CA GLY A 70 9.45 19.59 39.65
C GLY A 70 8.90 20.27 38.39
N LEU A 71 9.02 21.60 38.29
CA LEU A 71 8.62 22.36 37.10
C LEU A 71 9.56 22.09 35.92
N ASP A 72 10.88 22.06 36.16
CA ASP A 72 11.87 21.74 35.14
C ASP A 72 11.69 20.31 34.62
N ALA A 73 11.43 19.34 35.50
CA ALA A 73 11.15 17.96 35.10
C ALA A 73 9.87 17.85 34.24
N ARG A 74 8.82 18.61 34.59
CA ARG A 74 7.60 18.68 33.77
C ARG A 74 7.86 19.33 32.42
N ALA A 75 8.58 20.46 32.39
CA ALA A 75 8.93 21.15 31.16
C ALA A 75 9.78 20.26 30.24
N ALA A 76 10.77 19.56 30.78
CA ALA A 76 11.60 18.61 30.05
C ALA A 76 10.78 17.44 29.49
N ARG A 77 9.84 16.89 30.28
CA ARG A 77 8.94 15.83 29.83
C ARG A 77 8.02 16.29 28.70
N ILE A 78 7.37 17.44 28.84
CA ILE A 78 6.50 18.00 27.81
C ILE A 78 7.31 18.26 26.53
N LYS A 79 8.51 18.81 26.65
CA LYS A 79 9.40 19.01 25.50
C LYS A 79 9.73 17.69 24.81
N ALA A 80 10.11 16.66 25.58
CA ALA A 80 10.39 15.33 25.03
C ALA A 80 9.18 14.71 24.31
N GLU A 81 7.98 14.82 24.90
CA GLU A 81 6.74 14.34 24.29
C GLU A 81 6.40 15.11 22.98
N ILE A 82 6.64 16.42 22.94
CA ILE A 82 6.46 17.24 21.73
C ILE A 82 7.48 16.85 20.66
N ASP A 83 8.76 16.71 21.02
CA ASP A 83 9.84 16.34 20.11
C ASP A 83 9.58 14.94 19.51
N GLU A 84 9.11 14.00 20.33
CA GLU A 84 8.71 12.67 19.87
C GLU A 84 7.47 12.70 18.96
N ALA A 85 6.45 13.49 19.31
CA ALA A 85 5.27 13.65 18.46
C ALA A 85 5.63 14.29 17.11
N GLN A 86 6.56 15.25 17.08
CA GLN A 86 7.09 15.83 15.85
C GLN A 86 7.83 14.78 15.02
N ARG A 87 8.74 14.01 15.64
CA ARG A 87 9.46 12.92 14.98
C ARG A 87 8.51 11.90 14.37
N LEU A 88 7.52 11.44 15.13
CA LEU A 88 6.50 10.49 14.66
C LEU A 88 5.67 11.05 13.49
N ARG A 89 5.36 12.35 13.52
CA ARG A 89 4.67 13.01 12.42
C ARG A 89 5.55 13.07 11.16
N GLU A 90 6.82 13.40 11.30
CA GLU A 90 7.77 13.43 10.18
C GLU A 90 7.96 12.03 9.58
N GLU A 91 8.12 11.00 10.42
CA GLU A 91 8.20 9.61 9.99
C GLU A 91 6.92 9.17 9.25
N ALA A 92 5.74 9.53 9.78
CA ALA A 92 4.46 9.23 9.12
C ALA A 92 4.31 9.93 7.77
N GLN A 93 4.77 11.19 7.65
CA GLN A 93 4.75 11.94 6.39
C GLN A 93 5.72 11.37 5.36
N ALA A 94 6.92 10.99 5.80
CA ALA A 94 7.90 10.30 4.96
C ALA A 94 7.33 8.97 4.45
N LEU A 95 6.74 8.18 5.36
CA LEU A 95 6.13 6.90 5.02
C LEU A 95 4.98 7.07 4.02
N LEU A 96 4.10 8.05 4.23
CA LEU A 96 3.02 8.36 3.30
C LEU A 96 3.55 8.70 1.90
N THR A 97 4.61 9.51 1.83
CA THR A 97 5.24 9.89 0.56
C THR A 97 5.82 8.68 -0.15
N ASP A 98 6.49 7.80 0.59
CA ASP A 98 7.04 6.55 0.07
C ASP A 98 5.96 5.60 -0.44
N TYR A 99 4.84 5.45 0.29
CA TYR A 99 3.72 4.64 -0.17
C TYR A 99 3.05 5.22 -1.41
N GLN A 100 2.88 6.54 -1.48
CA GLN A 100 2.34 7.19 -2.68
C GLN A 100 3.27 7.01 -3.88
N LYS A 101 4.59 7.09 -3.68
CA LYS A 101 5.57 6.83 -4.74
C LYS A 101 5.50 5.37 -5.20
N LYS A 102 5.54 4.42 -4.27
CA LYS A 102 5.41 2.98 -4.56
C LYS A 102 4.10 2.65 -5.27
N GLN A 103 2.99 3.29 -4.87
CA GLN A 103 1.70 3.11 -5.54
C GLN A 103 1.75 3.58 -7.00
N ARG A 104 2.33 4.76 -7.27
CA ARG A 104 2.48 5.26 -8.65
C ARG A 104 3.39 4.38 -9.49
N GLU A 105 4.50 3.93 -8.92
CA GLU A 105 5.43 3.01 -9.56
C GLU A 105 4.75 1.68 -9.89
N ALA A 106 4.02 1.08 -8.94
CA ALA A 106 3.29 -0.17 -9.15
C ALA A 106 2.18 -0.03 -10.20
N LEU A 107 1.48 1.10 -10.24
CA LEU A 107 0.49 1.38 -11.29
C LEU A 107 1.15 1.51 -12.66
N GLY A 108 2.28 2.21 -12.75
CA GLY A 108 3.03 2.34 -14.00
C GLY A 108 3.61 1.00 -14.48
N GLU A 109 4.10 0.18 -13.56
CA GLU A 109 4.60 -1.17 -13.86
C GLU A 109 3.46 -2.10 -14.32
N ALA A 110 2.30 -2.04 -13.67
CA ALA A 110 1.12 -2.79 -14.09
C ALA A 110 0.65 -2.39 -15.49
N GLU A 111 0.60 -1.09 -15.79
CA GLU A 111 0.25 -0.59 -17.13
C GLU A 111 1.27 -1.04 -18.18
N ALA A 112 2.56 -0.97 -17.87
CA ALA A 112 3.63 -1.46 -18.74
C ALA A 112 3.51 -2.98 -18.98
N MET A 113 3.20 -3.76 -17.95
CA MET A 113 2.99 -5.20 -18.03
C MET A 113 1.81 -5.55 -18.92
N VAL A 114 0.68 -4.84 -18.79
CA VAL A 114 -0.50 -5.04 -19.64
C VAL A 114 -0.16 -4.71 -21.09
N LYS A 115 0.49 -3.58 -21.35
CA LYS A 115 0.89 -3.18 -22.70
C LYS A 115 1.84 -4.19 -23.34
N GLN A 116 2.84 -4.69 -22.58
CA GLN A 116 3.74 -5.72 -23.05
C GLN A 116 2.99 -7.02 -23.37
N ALA A 117 2.06 -7.45 -22.51
CA ALA A 117 1.25 -8.64 -22.75
C ALA A 117 0.37 -8.50 -24.00
N GLU A 118 -0.23 -7.33 -24.23
CA GLU A 118 -1.00 -7.06 -25.46
C GLU A 118 -0.13 -7.11 -26.72
N ASP A 119 1.06 -6.51 -26.68
CA ASP A 119 1.98 -6.51 -27.81
C ASP A 119 2.53 -7.91 -28.09
N GLU A 120 2.84 -8.69 -27.05
CA GLU A 120 3.21 -10.09 -27.16
C GLU A 120 2.05 -10.93 -27.73
N ALA A 121 0.82 -10.73 -27.27
CA ALA A 121 -0.35 -11.43 -27.79
C ALA A 121 -0.58 -11.12 -29.28
N LYS A 122 -0.44 -9.85 -29.70
CA LYS A 122 -0.51 -9.46 -31.12
C LYS A 122 0.57 -10.15 -31.95
N ARG A 123 1.82 -10.18 -31.45
CA ARG A 123 2.93 -10.86 -32.14
C ARG A 123 2.71 -12.36 -32.23
N LEU A 124 2.22 -12.99 -31.16
CA LEU A 124 1.91 -14.41 -31.13
C LEU A 124 0.79 -14.75 -32.12
N LYS A 125 -0.28 -13.95 -32.14
CA LYS A 125 -1.39 -14.10 -33.08
C LYS A 125 -0.91 -14.01 -34.52
N ALA A 126 -0.13 -12.99 -34.88
CA ALA A 126 0.40 -12.83 -36.24
C ALA A 126 1.30 -14.00 -36.66
N ARG A 127 2.13 -14.51 -35.74
CA ARG A 127 2.95 -15.71 -35.98
C ARG A 127 2.09 -16.96 -36.17
N ALA A 128 1.10 -17.16 -35.31
CA ALA A 128 0.18 -18.29 -35.39
C ALA A 128 -0.63 -18.27 -36.68
N GLU A 129 -1.12 -17.12 -37.12
CA GLU A 129 -1.81 -16.96 -38.41
C GLU A 129 -0.90 -17.32 -39.59
N THR A 130 0.36 -16.85 -39.57
CA THR A 130 1.34 -17.16 -40.62
C THR A 130 1.66 -18.66 -40.66
N GLU A 131 1.89 -19.27 -39.50
CA GLU A 131 2.18 -20.70 -39.38
C GLU A 131 0.98 -21.56 -39.78
N LEU A 132 -0.23 -21.16 -39.38
CA LEU A 132 -1.47 -21.82 -39.74
C LEU A 132 -1.67 -21.76 -41.25
N ALA A 133 -1.53 -20.59 -41.88
CA ALA A 133 -1.63 -20.44 -43.33
C ALA A 133 -0.62 -21.33 -44.07
N ALA A 134 0.64 -21.37 -43.60
CA ALA A 134 1.66 -22.25 -44.16
C ALA A 134 1.30 -23.73 -43.98
N SER A 135 0.74 -24.12 -42.84
CA SER A 135 0.30 -25.50 -42.57
C SER A 135 -0.87 -25.91 -43.44
N LEU A 136 -1.85 -25.02 -43.64
CA LEU A 136 -3.01 -25.24 -44.49
C LEU A 136 -2.57 -25.41 -45.94
N LYS A 137 -1.70 -24.55 -46.46
CA LYS A 137 -1.14 -24.67 -47.80
C LYS A 137 -0.41 -25.99 -48.02
N ARG A 138 0.38 -26.45 -47.04
CA ARG A 138 1.04 -27.76 -47.11
C ARG A 138 0.04 -28.92 -47.14
N ARG A 139 -1.01 -28.85 -46.32
CA ARG A 139 -2.08 -29.88 -46.28
C ARG A 139 -2.89 -29.89 -47.56
N GLU A 140 -3.19 -28.73 -48.12
CA GLU A 140 -3.84 -28.58 -49.41
C GLU A 140 -3.02 -29.23 -50.53
N GLN A 141 -1.72 -28.92 -50.61
CA GLN A 141 -0.84 -29.55 -51.59
C GLN A 141 -0.80 -31.07 -51.43
N GLN A 142 -0.67 -31.56 -50.19
CA GLN A 142 -0.69 -33.01 -49.92
C GLN A 142 -2.01 -33.67 -50.32
N ALA A 143 -3.14 -32.98 -50.15
CA ALA A 143 -4.44 -33.48 -50.57
C ALA A 143 -4.55 -33.52 -52.11
N LEU A 144 -4.11 -32.47 -52.79
CA LEU A 144 -4.05 -32.41 -54.25
C LEU A 144 -3.15 -33.49 -54.84
N ASP A 145 -1.96 -33.70 -54.25
CA ASP A 145 -1.04 -34.75 -54.68
C ASP A 145 -1.66 -36.15 -54.51
N ARG A 146 -2.39 -36.38 -53.41
CA ARG A 146 -3.11 -37.64 -53.18
C ARG A 146 -4.26 -37.84 -54.17
N ILE A 147 -5.01 -36.79 -54.49
CA ILE A 147 -6.08 -36.84 -55.49
C ILE A 147 -5.48 -37.18 -56.85
N ALA A 148 -4.42 -36.49 -57.27
CA ALA A 148 -3.75 -36.76 -58.54
C ALA A 148 -3.21 -38.20 -58.63
N GLN A 149 -2.66 -38.73 -57.54
CA GLN A 149 -2.22 -40.12 -57.46
C GLN A 149 -3.40 -41.10 -57.57
N ALA A 150 -4.51 -40.83 -56.87
CA ALA A 150 -5.71 -41.67 -56.92
C ALA A 150 -6.36 -41.63 -58.31
N GLU A 151 -6.41 -40.47 -58.97
CA GLU A 151 -6.91 -40.33 -60.34
C GLU A 151 -6.05 -41.12 -61.33
N ALA A 152 -4.73 -41.04 -61.22
CA ALA A 152 -3.82 -41.81 -62.05
C ALA A 152 -3.99 -43.33 -61.86
N GLN A 153 -4.17 -43.77 -60.61
CA GLN A 153 -4.45 -45.18 -60.30
C GLN A 153 -5.79 -45.63 -60.86
N ALA A 154 -6.87 -44.87 -60.63
CA ALA A 154 -8.20 -45.18 -61.15
C ALA A 154 -8.22 -45.23 -62.69
N LEU A 155 -7.52 -44.31 -63.35
CA LEU A 155 -7.40 -44.32 -64.82
C LEU A 155 -6.65 -45.56 -65.31
N ALA A 156 -5.59 -45.97 -64.61
CA ALA A 156 -4.85 -47.20 -64.92
C ALA A 156 -5.72 -48.44 -64.72
N GLU A 157 -6.50 -48.51 -63.64
CA GLU A 157 -7.45 -49.59 -63.37
C GLU A 157 -8.52 -49.71 -64.47
N VAL A 158 -9.13 -48.59 -64.89
CA VAL A 158 -10.11 -48.58 -65.98
C VAL A 158 -9.49 -49.06 -67.29
N ARG A 159 -8.26 -48.64 -67.60
CA ARG A 159 -7.53 -49.11 -68.79
C ARG A 159 -7.27 -50.61 -68.75
N ASN A 160 -6.83 -51.13 -67.60
CA ASN A 160 -6.57 -52.55 -67.43
C ASN A 160 -7.86 -53.36 -67.57
N LEU A 161 -8.95 -52.93 -66.92
CA LEU A 161 -10.26 -53.57 -67.04
C LEU A 161 -10.78 -53.58 -68.49
N ALA A 162 -10.59 -52.48 -69.22
CA ALA A 162 -10.98 -52.41 -70.62
C ALA A 162 -10.13 -53.36 -71.51
N ALA A 163 -8.83 -53.48 -71.24
CA ALA A 163 -7.96 -54.42 -71.91
C ALA A 163 -8.38 -55.87 -71.63
N ASP A 164 -8.66 -56.20 -70.37
CA ASP A 164 -9.11 -57.53 -69.96
C ASP A 164 -10.45 -57.89 -70.60
N LEU A 165 -11.40 -56.96 -70.63
CA LEU A 165 -12.70 -57.16 -71.28
C LEU A 165 -12.57 -57.34 -72.79
N ALA A 166 -11.69 -56.57 -73.44
CA ALA A 166 -11.40 -56.71 -74.86
C ALA A 166 -10.81 -58.09 -75.18
N VAL A 167 -9.81 -58.54 -74.40
CA VAL A 167 -9.21 -59.87 -74.53
C VAL A 167 -10.26 -60.97 -74.33
N ALA A 168 -11.09 -60.87 -73.28
CA ALA A 168 -12.15 -61.83 -73.01
C ALA A 168 -13.20 -61.88 -74.15
N ALA A 169 -13.61 -60.73 -74.68
CA ALA A 169 -14.53 -60.65 -75.80
C ALA A 169 -13.92 -61.24 -77.08
N THR A 170 -12.66 -60.93 -77.39
CA THR A 170 -11.92 -61.52 -78.51
C THR A 170 -11.81 -63.03 -78.35
N GLN A 171 -11.47 -63.54 -77.16
CA GLN A 171 -11.41 -64.98 -76.89
C GLN A 171 -12.76 -65.66 -77.13
N LYS A 172 -13.86 -65.04 -76.68
CA LYS A 172 -15.22 -65.56 -76.91
C LYS A 172 -15.58 -65.61 -78.40
N ILE A 173 -15.38 -64.51 -79.13
CA ILE A 173 -15.65 -64.42 -80.57
C ILE A 173 -14.78 -65.41 -81.34
N LEU A 174 -13.49 -65.52 -80.99
CA LEU A 174 -12.57 -66.45 -81.62
C LEU A 174 -13.07 -67.88 -81.44
N THR A 175 -13.48 -68.26 -80.22
CA THR A 175 -14.01 -69.61 -79.93
C THR A 175 -15.31 -69.91 -80.69
N GLU A 176 -16.21 -68.92 -80.84
CA GLU A 176 -17.48 -69.08 -81.57
C GLU A 176 -17.30 -69.13 -83.10
N LYS A 177 -16.27 -68.48 -83.65
CA LYS A 177 -16.05 -68.32 -85.11
C LYS A 177 -14.94 -69.20 -85.68
N LEU A 178 -14.19 -69.94 -84.86
CA LEU A 178 -13.06 -70.75 -85.33
C LEU A 178 -13.54 -72.00 -86.06
N ASP A 179 -13.19 -72.10 -87.34
CA ASP A 179 -13.36 -73.31 -88.15
C ASP A 179 -12.22 -74.31 -87.85
N PRO A 180 -12.50 -75.61 -87.64
CA PRO A 180 -11.49 -76.65 -87.47
C PRO A 180 -10.34 -76.60 -88.49
N ALA A 181 -10.62 -76.27 -89.76
CA ALA A 181 -9.59 -76.20 -90.80
C ALA A 181 -8.62 -75.02 -90.60
N LYS A 182 -9.12 -73.86 -90.16
CA LYS A 182 -8.29 -72.68 -89.84
C LYS A 182 -7.50 -72.88 -88.55
N ALA A 183 -8.07 -73.56 -87.56
CA ALA A 183 -7.35 -73.90 -86.33
C ALA A 183 -6.11 -74.77 -86.61
N GLN A 184 -6.25 -75.75 -87.51
CA GLN A 184 -5.14 -76.64 -87.90
C GLN A 184 -4.04 -75.90 -88.68
N SER A 185 -4.39 -74.94 -89.56
CA SER A 185 -3.39 -74.11 -90.24
C SER A 185 -2.65 -73.19 -89.27
N LEU A 186 -3.35 -72.56 -88.32
CA LEU A 186 -2.72 -71.71 -87.30
C LEU A 186 -1.76 -72.48 -86.39
N ILE A 187 -2.07 -73.74 -86.07
CA ILE A 187 -1.14 -74.62 -85.34
C ILE A 187 0.10 -74.92 -86.19
N GLY A 188 -0.09 -75.21 -87.48
CA GLY A 188 1.01 -75.40 -88.43
C GLY A 188 1.93 -74.18 -88.54
N ASP A 189 1.34 -72.98 -88.65
CA ASP A 189 2.06 -71.71 -88.71
C ASP A 189 2.81 -71.42 -87.39
N ALA A 190 2.19 -71.67 -86.23
CA ALA A 190 2.84 -71.49 -84.94
C ALA A 190 4.05 -72.44 -84.74
N ILE A 191 3.94 -73.69 -85.22
CA ILE A 191 5.05 -74.66 -85.21
C ILE A 191 6.17 -74.21 -86.16
N ALA A 192 5.83 -73.62 -87.31
CA ALA A 192 6.80 -73.08 -88.25
C ALA A 192 7.50 -71.79 -87.75
N GLU A 193 6.88 -71.04 -86.84
CA GLU A 193 7.39 -69.80 -86.25
C GLU A 193 8.36 -70.05 -85.07
N LEU A 194 8.20 -71.15 -84.32
CA LEU A 194 9.07 -71.51 -83.17
C LEU A 194 10.59 -71.50 -83.49
N PRO A 195 11.06 -72.05 -84.62
CA PRO A 195 12.47 -72.01 -85.00
C PRO A 195 13.01 -70.59 -85.24
N ARG A 196 12.14 -69.62 -85.60
CA ARG A 196 12.52 -68.24 -85.93
C ARG A 196 12.73 -67.34 -84.71
N ARG A 197 12.16 -67.71 -83.55
CA ARG A 197 12.32 -66.95 -82.29
C ARG A 197 13.37 -67.55 -81.34
N LEU A 198 13.92 -68.70 -81.69
CA LEU A 198 14.98 -69.41 -80.97
C LEU A 198 16.37 -69.25 -81.64
N GLN A 199 16.47 -68.40 -82.67
CA GLN A 199 17.73 -67.84 -83.17
C GLN A 199 17.84 -66.39 -82.69
#